data_AF-A0A6A5VQT6-F1
#
_entry.id   AF-A0A6A5VQT6-F1
#
_cell.length_a   1.000
_cell.length_b   1.000
_cell.length_c   1.000
_cell.angle_alpha   90.00
_cell.angle_beta   90.00
_cell.angle_gamma   90.00
#
_symmetry.space_group_name_H-M   'P 1'
#
loop_
_entity.id
_entity.type
_entity.pdbx_description
1 polymer ?
#
loop_
_entity_poly.entity_id
_entity_poly.type
_entity_poly.pdbx_seq_one_letter_code
_entity_poly.pdbx_strand_id
1 'polypeptide(L)'
;MVFIHGGGFLMGANSLPYWQPKKFVELSQERKMPVIVVNINYRLGVLGNLTSKELRDAGFPGNNSLRDQMCAFEWITIHIREFGGDPTNVTAFGVSAGSVSVLLHHLSPYTTFNRAIAMSGTPLMLKPRTESEAQTSYETLMSIFGLDDKSVEERIEYLISVSPRELVEKTPMDLHLTPFEDGKLIREAITFEDLATEEYDPNKKRPIELMIGDCQRDGNVYLLMGLGKRFEGLAPALYDSFTRTLDAESATLILQSYQIDRSTSDGDAMEAAINLATDIAYFAPVIAFARSLRFSRAYVYHFNETNPWDGQFKGISSHYLDAAFLFQNFKGQIWKYSQKAAMRAKEMACDFISFAHGRQPWAAYDETGHLCKVYGVDPLNTGRRETLFELDKKGVSLDNLMGAWDEFLAGN
;
A
#
# COMPACT_ATOMS: atom_id res chain seq x y z
N MET A 1 -9.03 16.28 -5.88
CA MET A 1 -8.12 15.19 -5.48
C MET A 1 -8.49 14.76 -4.07
N VAL A 2 -8.66 13.47 -3.82
CA VAL A 2 -9.11 12.93 -2.53
C VAL A 2 -8.00 12.08 -1.93
N PHE A 3 -7.43 12.53 -0.81
CA PHE A 3 -6.30 11.87 -0.16
C PHE A 3 -6.76 10.87 0.89
N ILE A 4 -6.28 9.63 0.78
CA ILE A 4 -6.43 8.58 1.78
C ILE A 4 -5.08 8.37 2.45
N HIS A 5 -4.98 8.65 3.74
CA HIS A 5 -3.76 8.44 4.49
C HIS A 5 -3.47 6.94 4.67
N GLY A 6 -2.19 6.58 4.77
CA GLY A 6 -1.80 5.21 5.13
C GLY A 6 -1.76 4.96 6.64
N GLY A 7 -1.03 3.92 7.03
CA GLY A 7 -0.80 3.51 8.42
C GLY A 7 -1.28 2.11 8.74
N GLY A 8 -1.18 1.19 7.77
CA GLY A 8 -1.51 -0.24 7.94
C GLY A 8 -2.97 -0.52 8.31
N PHE A 9 -3.90 0.39 8.01
CA PHE A 9 -5.27 0.40 8.53
C PHE A 9 -5.37 0.44 10.07
N LEU A 10 -4.29 0.74 10.79
CA LEU A 10 -4.20 0.70 12.25
C LEU A 10 -4.04 2.09 12.87
N MET A 11 -3.31 2.98 12.19
CA MET A 11 -3.03 4.33 12.66
C MET A 11 -3.11 5.35 11.52
N GLY A 12 -3.17 6.63 11.87
CA GLY A 12 -3.20 7.74 10.92
C GLY A 12 -4.38 8.67 11.16
N ALA A 13 -4.31 9.86 10.56
CA ALA A 13 -5.37 10.84 10.58
C ALA A 13 -5.16 11.85 9.44
N ASN A 14 -6.26 12.42 8.94
CA ASN A 14 -6.22 13.47 7.92
C ASN A 14 -5.62 14.80 8.41
N SER A 15 -5.57 15.00 9.73
CA SER A 15 -5.16 16.22 10.41
C SER A 15 -3.65 16.30 10.67
N LEU A 16 -2.90 15.24 10.34
CA LEU A 16 -1.47 15.19 10.60
C LEU A 16 -0.75 16.30 9.80
N PRO A 17 0.20 17.04 10.41
CA PRO A 17 0.79 18.23 9.77
C PRO A 17 1.46 17.97 8.42
N TYR A 18 1.99 16.77 8.23
CA TYR A 18 2.66 16.36 6.99
C TYR A 18 1.69 16.07 5.83
N TRP A 19 0.38 15.99 6.09
CA TRP A 19 -0.68 15.90 5.05
C TRP A 19 -1.34 17.22 4.71
N GLN A 20 -0.92 18.33 5.31
CA GLN A 20 -1.55 19.63 5.03
C GLN A 20 -1.41 19.98 3.54
N PRO A 21 -2.54 20.22 2.82
CA PRO A 21 -2.49 20.41 1.37
C PRO A 21 -2.15 21.84 0.96
N LYS A 22 -2.01 22.78 1.90
CA LYS A 22 -1.88 24.21 1.61
C LYS A 22 -0.82 24.52 0.56
N LYS A 23 0.42 24.06 0.77
CA LYS A 23 1.54 24.37 -0.14
C LYS A 23 1.41 23.68 -1.50
N PHE A 24 0.82 22.49 -1.52
CA PHE A 24 0.50 21.78 -2.77
C PHE A 24 -0.58 22.52 -3.57
N VAL A 25 -1.62 23.01 -2.91
CA VAL A 25 -2.69 23.82 -3.51
C VAL A 25 -2.14 25.16 -4.00
N GLU A 26 -1.31 25.86 -3.23
CA GLU A 26 -0.62 27.08 -3.66
C GLU A 26 0.21 26.84 -4.93
N LEU A 27 0.99 25.76 -4.97
CA LEU A 27 1.76 25.37 -6.16
C LEU A 27 0.86 25.10 -7.38
N SER A 28 -0.31 24.50 -7.17
CA SER A 28 -1.29 24.26 -8.25
C SER A 28 -1.82 25.57 -8.86
N GLN A 29 -2.02 26.60 -8.03
CA GLN A 29 -2.45 27.92 -8.48
C GLN A 29 -1.33 28.64 -9.24
N GLU A 30 -0.09 28.59 -8.73
CA GLU A 30 1.10 29.12 -9.44
C GLU A 30 1.23 28.52 -10.84
N ARG A 31 0.86 27.24 -11.01
CA ARG A 31 0.87 26.52 -12.29
C ARG A 31 -0.33 26.82 -13.19
N LYS A 32 -1.29 27.65 -12.77
CA LYS A 32 -2.57 27.87 -13.47
C LYS A 32 -3.34 26.57 -13.71
N MET A 33 -3.20 25.63 -12.77
CA MET A 33 -3.86 24.32 -12.76
C MET A 33 -4.42 24.07 -11.36
N PRO A 34 -5.35 24.92 -10.88
CA PRO A 34 -5.83 24.84 -9.50
C PRO A 34 -6.43 23.47 -9.22
N VAL A 35 -6.19 22.96 -8.01
CA VAL A 35 -6.81 21.72 -7.51
C VAL A 35 -7.46 21.96 -6.17
N ILE A 36 -8.56 21.24 -5.91
CA ILE A 36 -9.12 21.07 -4.57
C ILE A 36 -8.58 19.76 -4.01
N VAL A 37 -8.07 19.79 -2.78
CA VAL A 37 -7.62 18.59 -2.06
C VAL A 37 -8.55 18.35 -0.87
N VAL A 38 -9.11 17.15 -0.78
CA VAL A 38 -9.95 16.68 0.33
C VAL A 38 -9.20 15.55 1.03
N ASN A 39 -8.78 15.76 2.28
CA ASN A 39 -8.18 14.70 3.09
C ASN A 39 -9.27 14.08 3.98
N ILE A 40 -9.45 12.77 3.91
CA ILE A 40 -10.53 12.06 4.61
C ILE A 40 -10.00 11.27 5.81
N ASN A 41 -10.81 11.12 6.85
CA ASN A 41 -10.61 10.11 7.89
C ASN A 41 -11.44 8.87 7.55
N TYR A 42 -11.01 7.73 8.05
CA TYR A 42 -11.75 6.48 8.01
C TYR A 42 -11.46 5.69 9.30
N ARG A 43 -12.39 4.83 9.74
CA ARG A 43 -12.16 4.00 10.93
C ARG A 43 -10.98 3.05 10.72
N LEU A 44 -10.22 2.84 11.79
CA LEU A 44 -8.97 2.06 11.82
C LEU A 44 -9.05 0.93 12.85
N GLY A 45 -8.17 -0.05 12.71
CA GLY A 45 -8.00 -1.19 13.60
C GLY A 45 -9.32 -1.90 13.86
N VAL A 46 -9.56 -2.22 15.13
CA VAL A 46 -10.78 -2.90 15.60
C VAL A 46 -12.06 -2.15 15.24
N LEU A 47 -12.05 -0.82 15.22
CA LEU A 47 -13.22 -0.02 14.88
C LEU A 47 -13.55 -0.04 13.38
N GLY A 48 -12.53 -0.24 12.55
CA GLY A 48 -12.64 -0.21 11.10
C GLY A 48 -12.76 -1.58 10.44
N ASN A 49 -12.20 -2.62 11.05
CA ASN A 49 -11.99 -3.89 10.36
C ASN A 49 -12.36 -5.15 11.18
N LEU A 50 -12.79 -5.03 12.44
CA LEU A 50 -13.33 -6.19 13.15
C LEU A 50 -14.60 -6.68 12.45
N THR A 51 -14.67 -7.98 12.17
CA THR A 51 -15.80 -8.63 11.53
C THR A 51 -15.77 -10.12 11.86
N SER A 52 -16.94 -10.74 11.88
CA SER A 52 -17.13 -12.18 12.08
C SER A 52 -18.47 -12.58 11.48
N LYS A 53 -18.73 -13.88 11.36
CA LYS A 53 -20.04 -14.32 10.89
C LYS A 53 -21.17 -13.81 11.78
N GLU A 54 -21.01 -13.91 13.10
CA GLU A 54 -22.04 -13.47 14.05
C GLU A 54 -22.29 -11.95 14.02
N LEU A 55 -21.25 -11.13 13.87
CA LEU A 55 -21.41 -9.68 13.68
C LEU A 55 -22.21 -9.38 12.41
N ARG A 56 -21.91 -10.07 11.31
CA ARG A 56 -22.60 -9.87 10.02
C ARG A 56 -24.05 -10.33 10.07
N ASP A 57 -24.33 -11.48 10.68
CA ASP A 57 -25.68 -12.00 10.85
C ASP A 57 -26.55 -11.05 11.71
N ALA A 58 -25.95 -10.37 12.69
CA ALA A 58 -26.59 -9.35 13.51
C ALA A 58 -26.72 -7.97 12.84
N GLY A 59 -26.31 -7.83 11.58
CA GLY A 59 -26.46 -6.60 10.81
C GLY A 59 -25.28 -5.62 10.91
N PHE A 60 -24.14 -6.02 11.48
CA PHE A 60 -22.91 -5.22 11.48
C PHE A 60 -22.03 -5.61 10.29
N PRO A 61 -22.00 -4.81 9.20
CA PRO A 61 -21.17 -5.15 8.06
C PRO A 61 -19.69 -4.98 8.39
N GLY A 62 -18.83 -5.81 7.78
CA GLY A 62 -17.37 -5.60 7.81
C GLY A 62 -16.90 -4.57 6.78
N ASN A 63 -15.58 -4.44 6.62
CA ASN A 63 -14.93 -3.44 5.75
C ASN A 63 -15.36 -2.00 6.08
N ASN A 64 -15.56 -1.69 7.36
CA ASN A 64 -16.02 -0.38 7.82
C ASN A 64 -15.04 0.74 7.46
N SER A 65 -13.74 0.46 7.46
CA SER A 65 -12.69 1.36 6.96
C SER A 65 -12.95 1.79 5.51
N LEU A 66 -13.22 0.84 4.61
CA LEU A 66 -13.50 1.10 3.20
C LEU A 66 -14.88 1.73 2.99
N ARG A 67 -15.88 1.36 3.80
CA ARG A 67 -17.22 1.96 3.76
C ARG A 67 -17.19 3.44 4.12
N ASP A 68 -16.37 3.82 5.10
CA ASP A 68 -16.18 5.24 5.46
C ASP A 68 -15.57 6.02 4.30
N GLN A 69 -14.57 5.45 3.63
CA GLN A 69 -13.97 6.05 2.44
C GLN A 69 -14.97 6.17 1.28
N MET A 70 -15.81 5.15 1.07
CA MET A 70 -16.88 5.17 0.06
C MET A 70 -17.91 6.25 0.36
N CYS A 71 -18.34 6.37 1.62
CA CYS A 71 -19.21 7.45 2.09
C CYS A 71 -18.59 8.83 1.84
N ALA A 72 -17.28 9.00 2.07
CA ALA A 72 -16.58 10.24 1.76
C ALA A 72 -16.57 10.54 0.25
N PHE A 73 -16.38 9.53 -0.60
CA PHE A 73 -16.46 9.67 -2.05
C PHE A 73 -17.87 10.04 -2.54
N GLU A 74 -18.91 9.45 -1.94
CA GLU A 74 -20.31 9.82 -2.21
C GLU A 74 -20.57 11.27 -1.81
N TRP A 75 -20.13 11.68 -0.61
CA TRP A 75 -20.24 13.06 -0.14
C TRP A 75 -19.56 14.04 -1.10
N ILE A 76 -18.35 13.72 -1.56
CA ILE A 76 -17.60 14.54 -2.52
C ILE A 76 -18.36 14.62 -3.85
N THR A 77 -18.91 13.51 -4.34
CA THR A 77 -19.68 13.49 -5.59
C THR A 77 -20.91 14.41 -5.51
N ILE A 78 -21.56 14.48 -4.35
CA ILE A 78 -22.76 15.29 -4.13
C ILE A 78 -22.40 16.77 -3.90
N HIS A 79 -21.39 17.07 -3.08
CA HIS A 79 -21.18 18.40 -2.51
C HIS A 79 -20.01 19.19 -3.10
N ILE A 80 -19.06 18.57 -3.81
CA ILE A 80 -17.81 19.26 -4.18
C ILE A 80 -18.01 20.47 -5.10
N ARG A 81 -19.14 20.54 -5.83
CA ARG A 81 -19.52 21.71 -6.66
C ARG A 81 -19.66 22.98 -5.84
N GLU A 82 -20.13 22.89 -4.59
CA GLU A 82 -20.30 24.02 -3.69
C GLU A 82 -18.95 24.63 -3.26
N PHE A 83 -17.88 23.84 -3.35
CA PHE A 83 -16.50 24.27 -3.11
C PHE A 83 -15.77 24.72 -4.39
N GLY A 84 -16.48 24.77 -5.53
CA GLY A 84 -15.91 25.11 -6.84
C GLY A 84 -15.21 23.94 -7.54
N GLY A 85 -15.43 22.71 -7.09
CA GLY A 85 -14.87 21.51 -7.70
C GLY A 85 -15.76 20.88 -8.77
N ASP A 86 -15.18 20.00 -9.57
CA ASP A 86 -15.89 19.22 -10.58
C ASP A 86 -16.05 17.76 -10.11
N PRO A 87 -17.28 17.29 -9.81
CA PRO A 87 -17.53 15.92 -9.35
C PRO A 87 -17.30 14.87 -10.44
N THR A 88 -17.17 15.27 -11.71
CA THR A 88 -16.82 14.37 -12.83
C THR A 88 -15.31 14.29 -13.05
N ASN A 89 -14.52 15.04 -12.27
CA ASN A 89 -13.08 15.11 -12.36
C ASN A 89 -12.43 14.82 -11.00
N VAL A 90 -12.70 13.62 -10.47
CA VAL A 90 -12.17 13.17 -9.19
C VAL A 90 -10.95 12.27 -9.41
N THR A 91 -9.83 12.63 -8.78
CA THR A 91 -8.64 11.79 -8.64
C THR A 91 -8.52 11.32 -7.20
N ALA A 92 -8.59 10.01 -6.97
CA ALA A 92 -8.25 9.40 -5.68
C ALA A 92 -6.73 9.21 -5.57
N PHE A 93 -6.15 9.49 -4.42
CA PHE A 93 -4.72 9.24 -4.18
C PHE A 93 -4.45 8.85 -2.74
N GLY A 94 -3.43 8.03 -2.52
CA GLY A 94 -3.09 7.56 -1.19
C GLY A 94 -1.70 6.95 -1.14
N VAL A 95 -1.20 6.79 0.08
CA VAL A 95 0.12 6.21 0.37
C VAL A 95 -0.01 4.99 1.27
N SER A 96 0.83 3.96 1.07
CA SER A 96 0.83 2.76 1.93
C SER A 96 -0.57 2.13 1.97
N ALA A 97 -1.14 1.84 3.15
CA ALA A 97 -2.52 1.35 3.28
C ALA A 97 -3.60 2.25 2.62
N GLY A 98 -3.33 3.55 2.47
CA GLY A 98 -4.18 4.46 1.73
C GLY A 98 -4.09 4.23 0.21
N SER A 99 -2.91 3.86 -0.29
CA SER A 99 -2.71 3.41 -1.67
C SER A 99 -3.41 2.07 -1.93
N VAL A 100 -3.31 1.13 -0.98
CA VAL A 100 -4.07 -0.14 -0.99
C VAL A 100 -5.57 0.16 -1.09
N SER A 101 -6.07 1.09 -0.27
CA SER A 101 -7.47 1.53 -0.31
C SER A 101 -7.87 2.11 -1.67
N VAL A 102 -7.04 2.98 -2.27
CA VAL A 102 -7.29 3.55 -3.60
C VAL A 102 -7.44 2.44 -4.65
N LEU A 103 -6.56 1.44 -4.63
CA LEU A 103 -6.62 0.33 -5.56
C LEU A 103 -7.80 -0.62 -5.27
N LEU A 104 -8.14 -0.89 -4.00
CA LEU A 104 -9.35 -1.65 -3.66
C LEU A 104 -10.63 -0.94 -4.14
N HIS A 105 -10.69 0.39 -4.03
CA HIS A 105 -11.80 1.15 -4.62
C HIS A 105 -11.78 1.05 -6.14
N HIS A 106 -10.63 1.19 -6.80
CA HIS A 106 -10.50 1.03 -8.26
C HIS A 106 -11.02 -0.34 -8.74
N LEU A 107 -10.69 -1.42 -8.03
CA LEU A 107 -11.17 -2.77 -8.33
C LEU A 107 -12.67 -2.96 -8.01
N SER A 108 -13.25 -2.10 -7.17
CA SER A 108 -14.63 -2.19 -6.73
C SER A 108 -15.61 -1.65 -7.78
N PRO A 109 -16.78 -2.31 -7.98
CA PRO A 109 -17.82 -1.83 -8.89
C PRO A 109 -18.45 -0.50 -8.46
N TYR A 110 -18.18 -0.03 -7.24
CA TYR A 110 -18.73 1.19 -6.65
C TYR A 110 -17.81 2.41 -6.80
N THR A 111 -16.73 2.32 -7.59
CA THR A 111 -15.82 3.45 -7.82
C THR A 111 -16.57 4.70 -8.28
N THR A 112 -16.22 5.89 -7.78
CA THR A 112 -16.78 7.17 -8.24
C THR A 112 -15.74 8.11 -8.85
N PHE A 113 -14.45 7.80 -8.78
CA PHE A 113 -13.37 8.59 -9.38
C PHE A 113 -13.02 8.15 -10.82
N ASN A 114 -12.20 8.95 -11.49
CA ASN A 114 -11.76 8.73 -12.88
C ASN A 114 -10.25 8.53 -13.01
N ARG A 115 -9.49 8.87 -11.96
CA ARG A 115 -8.05 8.63 -11.89
C ARG A 115 -7.64 8.18 -10.49
N ALA A 116 -6.64 7.33 -10.45
CA ALA A 116 -6.04 6.83 -9.22
C ALA A 116 -4.55 7.17 -9.18
N ILE A 117 -4.04 7.54 -8.00
CA ILE A 117 -2.61 7.63 -7.73
C ILE A 117 -2.29 6.72 -6.54
N ALA A 118 -1.49 5.69 -6.79
CA ALA A 118 -1.11 4.67 -5.81
C ALA A 118 0.37 4.83 -5.44
N MET A 119 0.65 5.28 -4.21
CA MET A 119 2.00 5.57 -3.73
C MET A 119 2.44 4.49 -2.72
N SER A 120 3.46 3.70 -3.07
CA SER A 120 4.09 2.73 -2.17
C SER A 120 3.08 1.81 -1.46
N GLY A 121 2.16 1.17 -2.19
CA GLY A 121 1.26 0.18 -1.59
C GLY A 121 0.21 -0.37 -2.56
N THR A 122 -0.03 -1.67 -2.51
CA THR A 122 -0.99 -2.37 -3.35
C THR A 122 -1.73 -3.48 -2.60
N PRO A 123 -2.89 -3.94 -3.09
CA PRO A 123 -3.58 -5.12 -2.55
C PRO A 123 -2.79 -6.43 -2.70
N LEU A 124 -1.71 -6.46 -3.49
CA LEU A 124 -0.80 -7.61 -3.54
C LEU A 124 0.16 -7.63 -2.33
N MET A 125 0.58 -6.45 -1.87
CA MET A 125 1.45 -6.26 -0.71
C MET A 125 0.71 -6.49 0.61
N LEU A 126 -0.47 -5.90 0.74
CA LEU A 126 -1.32 -5.98 1.92
C LEU A 126 -2.66 -6.57 1.49
N LYS A 127 -2.68 -7.90 1.35
CA LYS A 127 -3.83 -8.65 0.85
C LYS A 127 -5.05 -8.48 1.76
N PRO A 128 -6.25 -8.35 1.18
CA PRO A 128 -7.48 -8.56 1.93
C PRO A 128 -7.45 -9.92 2.63
N ARG A 129 -7.97 -9.95 3.86
CA ARG A 129 -8.09 -11.17 4.65
C ARG A 129 -9.16 -12.09 4.06
N THR A 130 -8.98 -13.39 4.20
CA THR A 130 -10.07 -14.35 4.00
C THR A 130 -11.09 -14.24 5.13
N GLU A 131 -12.30 -14.75 4.91
CA GLU A 131 -13.34 -14.82 5.96
C GLU A 131 -12.85 -15.60 7.19
N SER A 132 -12.08 -16.67 6.98
CA SER A 132 -11.53 -17.49 8.07
C SER A 132 -10.51 -16.72 8.91
N GLU A 133 -9.62 -15.95 8.29
CA GLU A 133 -8.60 -15.19 9.03
C GLU A 133 -9.23 -14.02 9.81
N ALA A 134 -10.25 -13.39 9.24
CA ALA A 134 -11.03 -12.39 9.95
C ALA A 134 -11.75 -13.01 11.16
N GLN A 135 -12.30 -14.22 11.00
CA GLN A 135 -12.92 -14.99 12.08
C GLN A 135 -11.91 -15.34 13.19
N THR A 136 -10.70 -15.80 12.85
CA THR A 136 -9.61 -16.05 13.82
C THR A 136 -9.25 -14.79 14.61
N SER A 137 -9.19 -13.65 13.93
CA SER A 137 -8.89 -12.36 14.58
C SER A 137 -10.00 -11.94 15.55
N TYR A 138 -11.25 -12.19 15.18
CA TYR A 138 -12.41 -11.97 16.05
C TYR A 138 -12.35 -12.86 17.30
N GLU A 139 -12.11 -14.16 17.14
CA GLU A 139 -12.02 -15.12 18.25
C GLU A 139 -10.88 -14.79 19.21
N THR A 140 -9.72 -14.42 18.66
CA THR A 140 -8.59 -13.95 19.46
C THR A 140 -8.99 -12.75 20.32
N LEU A 141 -9.74 -11.82 19.75
CA LEU A 141 -10.22 -10.66 20.48
C LEU A 141 -11.26 -11.03 21.54
N MET A 142 -12.18 -11.95 21.25
CA MET A 142 -13.16 -12.42 22.24
C MET A 142 -12.46 -13.04 23.45
N SER A 143 -11.38 -13.78 23.22
CA SER A 143 -10.58 -14.36 24.31
C SER A 143 -9.88 -13.31 25.15
N ILE A 144 -9.31 -12.28 24.51
CA ILE A 144 -8.69 -11.14 25.21
C ILE A 144 -9.70 -10.40 26.11
N PHE A 145 -10.96 -10.31 25.68
CA PHE A 145 -12.03 -9.70 26.47
C PHE A 145 -12.70 -10.66 27.46
N GLY A 146 -12.33 -11.94 27.48
CA GLY A 146 -12.95 -12.94 28.36
C GLY A 146 -14.41 -13.25 27.98
N LEU A 147 -14.72 -13.25 26.68
CA LEU A 147 -16.06 -13.43 26.14
C LEU A 147 -16.28 -14.80 25.47
N ASP A 148 -15.33 -15.73 25.59
CA ASP A 148 -15.39 -17.06 24.99
C ASP A 148 -16.66 -17.84 25.40
N ASP A 149 -17.04 -17.76 26.67
CA ASP A 149 -18.20 -18.49 27.22
C ASP A 149 -19.53 -17.71 27.10
N LYS A 150 -19.52 -16.54 26.45
CA LYS A 150 -20.70 -15.69 26.29
C LYS A 150 -21.53 -16.07 25.07
N SER A 151 -22.85 -15.84 25.17
CA SER A 151 -23.74 -15.93 24.02
C SER A 151 -23.38 -14.87 22.96
N VAL A 152 -23.81 -15.12 21.71
CA VAL A 152 -23.61 -14.17 20.61
C VAL A 152 -24.18 -12.79 20.96
N GLU A 153 -25.36 -12.77 21.57
CA GLU A 153 -26.05 -11.54 22.00
C GLU A 153 -25.24 -10.79 23.06
N GLU A 154 -24.71 -11.48 24.08
CA GLU A 154 -23.86 -10.88 25.11
C GLU A 154 -22.53 -10.34 24.55
N ARG A 155 -21.91 -11.06 23.60
CA ARG A 155 -20.68 -10.60 22.93
C ARG A 155 -20.92 -9.31 22.15
N ILE A 156 -21.99 -9.28 21.38
CA ILE A 156 -22.37 -8.12 20.57
C ILE A 156 -22.75 -6.93 21.48
N GLU A 157 -23.53 -7.15 22.53
CA GLU A 157 -23.87 -6.12 23.50
C GLU A 157 -22.61 -5.53 24.17
N TYR A 158 -21.65 -6.38 24.54
CA TYR A 158 -20.36 -5.93 25.07
C TYR A 158 -19.61 -5.06 24.04
N LEU A 159 -19.46 -5.52 22.81
CA LEU A 159 -18.72 -4.80 21.75
C LEU A 159 -19.35 -3.44 21.40
N ILE A 160 -20.66 -3.29 21.54
CA ILE A 160 -21.37 -2.02 21.30
C ILE A 160 -21.27 -1.08 22.52
N SER A 161 -21.24 -1.63 23.73
CA SER A 161 -21.26 -0.86 24.98
C SER A 161 -19.87 -0.48 25.50
N VAL A 162 -18.83 -1.26 25.16
CA VAL A 162 -17.44 -0.97 25.53
C VAL A 162 -16.98 0.36 24.94
N SER A 163 -16.22 1.13 25.71
CA SER A 163 -15.71 2.40 25.20
C SER A 163 -14.74 2.15 24.02
N PRO A 164 -14.78 2.97 22.95
CA PRO A 164 -13.84 2.82 21.83
C PRO A 164 -12.37 2.87 22.27
N ARG A 165 -12.08 3.64 23.33
CA ARG A 165 -10.74 3.75 23.92
C ARG A 165 -10.29 2.42 24.52
N GLU A 166 -11.12 1.80 25.35
CA GLU A 166 -10.80 0.50 25.95
C GLU A 166 -10.65 -0.58 24.88
N LEU A 167 -11.54 -0.57 23.87
CA LEU A 167 -11.48 -1.51 22.76
C LEU A 167 -10.13 -1.41 22.02
N VAL A 168 -9.68 -0.19 21.72
CA VAL A 168 -8.38 0.04 21.08
C VAL A 168 -7.21 -0.31 22.00
N GLU A 169 -7.24 0.11 23.27
CA GLU A 169 -6.14 -0.11 24.22
C GLU A 169 -5.90 -1.60 24.53
N LYS A 170 -6.96 -2.41 24.52
CA LYS A 170 -6.87 -3.88 24.74
C LYS A 170 -6.60 -4.68 23.46
N THR A 171 -6.76 -4.08 22.28
CA THR A 171 -6.48 -4.77 21.02
C THR A 171 -4.97 -4.81 20.76
N PRO A 172 -4.36 -6.00 20.57
CA PRO A 172 -2.94 -6.09 20.26
C PRO A 172 -2.62 -5.40 18.93
N MET A 173 -1.50 -4.68 18.89
CA MET A 173 -1.06 -3.96 17.69
C MET A 173 -0.66 -4.91 16.53
N ASP A 174 -0.31 -6.15 16.84
CA ASP A 174 0.01 -7.21 15.88
C ASP A 174 -1.21 -8.06 15.48
N LEU A 175 -2.40 -7.80 16.05
CA LEU A 175 -3.62 -8.41 15.57
C LEU A 175 -4.00 -7.81 14.21
N HIS A 176 -3.99 -8.64 13.17
CA HIS A 176 -4.19 -8.21 11.79
C HIS A 176 -5.66 -7.85 11.49
N LEU A 177 -6.00 -6.57 11.69
CA LEU A 177 -7.32 -6.02 11.44
C LEU A 177 -7.31 -5.14 10.19
N THR A 178 -7.35 -5.79 9.02
CA THR A 178 -7.36 -5.17 7.68
C THR A 178 -8.65 -5.54 6.92
N PRO A 179 -8.94 -4.91 5.76
CA PRO A 179 -10.08 -5.29 4.94
C PRO A 179 -10.10 -6.79 4.61
N PHE A 180 -11.28 -7.34 4.37
CA PHE A 180 -11.50 -8.76 4.09
C PHE A 180 -12.38 -8.97 2.85
N GLU A 181 -12.32 -10.16 2.28
CA GLU A 181 -13.15 -10.62 1.15
C GLU A 181 -14.62 -10.72 1.59
N ASP A 182 -15.42 -9.71 1.27
CA ASP A 182 -16.84 -9.65 1.66
C ASP A 182 -17.81 -10.03 0.53
N GLY A 183 -17.27 -10.45 -0.63
CA GLY A 183 -18.02 -10.80 -1.83
C GLY A 183 -18.73 -9.61 -2.48
N LYS A 184 -18.55 -8.38 -1.96
CA LYS A 184 -19.29 -7.18 -2.36
C LYS A 184 -18.35 -6.03 -2.74
N LEU A 185 -17.71 -5.41 -1.75
CA LEU A 185 -16.71 -4.36 -1.95
C LEU A 185 -15.40 -4.98 -2.44
N ILE A 186 -15.01 -6.10 -1.81
CA ILE A 186 -13.87 -6.92 -2.21
C ILE A 186 -14.44 -8.29 -2.55
N ARG A 187 -14.51 -8.62 -3.83
CA ARG A 187 -15.02 -9.92 -4.27
C ARG A 187 -14.09 -11.05 -3.87
N GLU A 188 -12.81 -10.87 -4.19
CA GLU A 188 -11.71 -11.79 -3.94
C GLU A 188 -10.41 -10.97 -3.85
N ALA A 189 -9.42 -11.46 -3.11
CA ALA A 189 -8.09 -10.89 -3.14
C ALA A 189 -7.45 -11.10 -4.51
N ILE A 190 -6.94 -10.03 -5.10
CA ILE A 190 -6.24 -10.10 -6.38
C ILE A 190 -4.87 -10.75 -6.22
N THR A 191 -4.47 -11.56 -7.19
CA THR A 191 -3.17 -12.23 -7.27
C THR A 191 -2.29 -11.66 -8.39
N PHE A 192 -1.00 -12.01 -8.41
CA PHE A 192 -0.15 -11.67 -9.56
C PHE A 192 -0.62 -12.39 -10.82
N GLU A 193 -1.04 -13.65 -10.69
CA GLU A 193 -1.59 -14.44 -11.77
C GLU A 193 -2.82 -13.77 -12.41
N ASP A 194 -3.77 -13.30 -11.61
CA ASP A 194 -4.95 -12.58 -12.11
C ASP A 194 -4.55 -11.38 -12.98
N LEU A 195 -3.62 -10.55 -12.49
CA LEU A 195 -3.13 -9.36 -13.21
C LEU A 195 -2.33 -9.67 -14.48
N ALA A 196 -1.78 -10.89 -14.58
CA ALA A 196 -1.02 -11.33 -15.75
C ALA A 196 -1.92 -11.89 -16.87
N THR A 197 -3.14 -12.34 -16.54
CA THR A 197 -4.04 -12.91 -17.55
C THR A 197 -4.52 -11.89 -18.59
N GLU A 198 -4.84 -12.36 -19.79
CA GLU A 198 -5.43 -11.49 -20.83
C GLU A 198 -6.90 -11.15 -20.62
N GLU A 199 -7.59 -11.95 -19.82
CA GLU A 199 -9.02 -11.83 -19.60
C GLU A 199 -9.36 -10.79 -18.52
N TYR A 200 -8.42 -10.60 -17.58
CA TYR A 200 -8.55 -9.66 -16.48
C TYR A 200 -7.97 -8.28 -16.84
N ASP A 201 -8.84 -7.28 -16.86
CA ASP A 201 -8.45 -5.88 -16.84
C ASP A 201 -9.40 -5.14 -15.89
N PRO A 202 -8.89 -4.53 -14.80
CA PRO A 202 -9.73 -3.83 -13.83
C PRO A 202 -10.50 -2.64 -14.44
N ASN A 203 -10.03 -2.13 -15.58
CA ASN A 203 -10.60 -1.03 -16.33
C ASN A 203 -11.52 -1.45 -17.48
N LYS A 204 -11.74 -2.76 -17.70
CA LYS A 204 -12.63 -3.27 -18.76
C LYS A 204 -14.04 -2.69 -18.70
N LYS A 205 -14.58 -2.49 -17.48
CA LYS A 205 -15.92 -1.92 -17.28
C LYS A 205 -15.92 -0.40 -17.13
N ARG A 206 -14.84 0.16 -16.60
CA ARG A 206 -14.72 1.60 -16.32
C ARG A 206 -13.25 2.00 -16.43
N PRO A 207 -12.83 2.68 -17.51
CA PRO A 207 -11.47 3.14 -17.65
C PRO A 207 -11.08 4.16 -16.59
N ILE A 208 -10.05 3.85 -15.80
CA ILE A 208 -9.44 4.73 -14.80
C ILE A 208 -7.96 4.86 -15.12
N GLU A 209 -7.48 6.09 -15.33
CA GLU A 209 -6.03 6.30 -15.48
C GLU A 209 -5.34 6.07 -14.14
N LEU A 210 -4.23 5.35 -14.15
CA LEU A 210 -3.47 5.01 -12.95
C LEU A 210 -2.08 5.66 -13.01
N MET A 211 -1.72 6.40 -11.98
CA MET A 211 -0.33 6.67 -11.65
C MET A 211 0.05 5.78 -10.47
N ILE A 212 1.16 5.05 -10.56
CA ILE A 212 1.56 4.10 -9.53
C ILE A 212 3.07 4.13 -9.35
N GLY A 213 3.55 3.98 -8.12
CA GLY A 213 4.99 3.95 -7.88
C GLY A 213 5.39 3.45 -6.50
N ASP A 214 6.69 3.29 -6.34
CA ASP A 214 7.39 2.82 -5.15
C ASP A 214 8.56 3.73 -4.78
N CYS A 215 9.03 3.62 -3.55
CA CYS A 215 10.30 4.16 -3.09
C CYS A 215 11.40 3.10 -3.21
N GLN A 216 12.63 3.54 -3.48
CA GLN A 216 13.81 2.67 -3.67
C GLN A 216 13.98 1.57 -2.61
N ARG A 217 13.52 1.83 -1.38
CA ARG A 217 13.67 0.93 -0.24
C ARG A 217 12.39 0.86 0.60
N ASP A 218 11.24 0.74 -0.05
CA ASP A 218 9.93 0.58 0.60
C ASP A 218 9.89 -0.60 1.59
N GLY A 219 10.62 -1.69 1.31
CA GLY A 219 10.66 -2.87 2.17
C GLY A 219 11.19 -2.59 3.59
N ASN A 220 11.81 -1.43 3.84
CA ASN A 220 12.27 -1.07 5.17
C ASN A 220 11.11 -0.91 6.19
N VAL A 221 9.87 -0.71 5.73
CA VAL A 221 8.69 -0.68 6.61
C VAL A 221 8.47 -2.00 7.33
N TYR A 222 8.95 -3.12 6.78
CA TYR A 222 8.83 -4.42 7.43
C TYR A 222 9.59 -4.52 8.76
N LEU A 223 10.56 -3.64 9.01
CA LEU A 223 11.15 -3.48 10.34
C LEU A 223 10.09 -3.21 11.42
N LEU A 224 9.02 -2.49 11.07
CA LEU A 224 7.86 -2.24 11.93
C LEU A 224 6.76 -3.31 11.77
N MET A 225 6.71 -4.00 10.62
CA MET A 225 5.72 -5.04 10.31
C MET A 225 6.28 -6.47 10.53
N GLY A 226 7.00 -6.66 11.64
CA GLY A 226 7.41 -7.98 12.12
C GLY A 226 8.87 -8.36 11.87
N LEU A 227 9.51 -7.89 10.79
CA LEU A 227 10.90 -8.24 10.47
C LEU A 227 11.88 -7.78 11.56
N GLY A 228 11.64 -6.62 12.17
CA GLY A 228 12.51 -6.10 13.24
C GLY A 228 12.57 -7.00 14.49
N LYS A 229 11.55 -7.84 14.71
CA LYS A 229 11.51 -8.81 15.82
C LYS A 229 12.30 -10.09 15.52
N ARG A 230 12.74 -10.30 14.27
CA ARG A 230 13.40 -11.53 13.77
C ARG A 230 14.91 -11.39 13.58
N PHE A 231 15.53 -10.35 14.16
CA PHE A 231 16.94 -10.04 13.89
C PHE A 231 17.89 -11.19 14.22
N GLU A 232 17.71 -11.86 15.35
CA GLU A 232 18.58 -12.97 15.77
C GLU A 232 18.30 -14.24 14.96
N GLY A 233 19.33 -14.76 14.27
CA GLY A 233 19.19 -16.00 13.48
C GLY A 233 18.36 -15.80 12.21
N LEU A 234 18.37 -14.59 11.65
CA LEU A 234 17.55 -14.20 10.51
C LEU A 234 17.89 -15.02 9.26
N ALA A 235 19.18 -15.20 8.96
CA ALA A 235 19.61 -15.86 7.72
C ALA A 235 19.20 -17.35 7.68
N PRO A 236 19.46 -18.16 8.73
CA PRO A 236 18.94 -19.53 8.79
C PRO A 236 17.41 -19.58 8.67
N ALA A 237 16.67 -18.72 9.38
CA ALA A 237 15.21 -18.73 9.36
C ALA A 237 14.64 -18.42 7.96
N LEU A 238 15.21 -17.42 7.28
CA LEU A 238 14.81 -17.06 5.92
C LEU A 238 15.14 -18.17 4.92
N TYR A 239 16.35 -18.75 5.03
CA TYR A 239 16.78 -19.87 4.20
C TYR A 239 15.86 -21.10 4.38
N ASP A 240 15.53 -21.43 5.63
CA ASP A 240 14.65 -22.54 5.99
C ASP A 240 13.23 -22.34 5.45
N SER A 241 12.65 -21.16 5.65
CA SER A 241 11.30 -20.85 5.13
C SER A 241 11.24 -20.97 3.61
N PHE A 242 12.21 -20.40 2.90
CA PHE A 242 12.21 -20.40 1.43
C PHE A 242 12.44 -21.80 0.84
N THR A 243 13.35 -22.59 1.42
CA THR A 243 13.61 -23.97 0.97
C THR A 243 12.49 -24.95 1.35
N ARG A 244 11.67 -24.63 2.36
CA ARG A 244 10.47 -25.39 2.73
C ARG A 244 9.28 -25.05 1.84
N THR A 245 9.15 -23.79 1.41
CA THR A 245 7.96 -23.28 0.72
C THR A 245 8.07 -23.34 -0.81
N LEU A 246 9.28 -23.18 -1.37
CA LEU A 246 9.54 -23.20 -2.81
C LEU A 246 10.18 -24.52 -3.23
N ASP A 247 10.10 -24.84 -4.52
CA ASP A 247 10.90 -25.93 -5.08
C ASP A 247 12.41 -25.60 -5.03
N ALA A 248 13.24 -26.64 -5.12
CA ALA A 248 14.68 -26.53 -4.87
C ALA A 248 15.41 -25.58 -5.85
N GLU A 249 14.98 -25.52 -7.11
CA GLU A 249 15.59 -24.65 -8.12
C GLU A 249 15.26 -23.18 -7.81
N SER A 250 13.98 -22.89 -7.56
CA SER A 250 13.47 -21.56 -7.21
C SER A 250 14.07 -21.00 -5.92
N ALA A 251 14.09 -21.82 -4.87
CA ALA A 251 14.68 -21.43 -3.59
C ALA A 251 16.17 -21.08 -3.76
N THR A 252 16.92 -21.93 -4.46
CA THR A 252 18.35 -21.70 -4.73
C THR A 252 18.56 -20.40 -5.50
N LEU A 253 17.78 -20.17 -6.56
CA LEU A 253 17.97 -19.00 -7.41
C LEU A 253 17.65 -17.68 -6.67
N ILE A 254 16.57 -17.65 -5.89
CA ILE A 254 16.24 -16.48 -5.04
C ILE A 254 17.32 -16.25 -4.00
N LEU A 255 17.64 -17.26 -3.19
CA LEU A 255 18.59 -17.11 -2.09
C LEU A 255 19.96 -16.66 -2.60
N GLN A 256 20.44 -17.20 -3.72
CA GLN A 256 21.68 -16.74 -4.36
C GLN A 256 21.60 -15.31 -4.89
N SER A 257 20.48 -14.92 -5.51
CA SER A 257 20.31 -13.57 -6.07
C SER A 257 20.32 -12.48 -5.01
N TYR A 258 19.87 -12.81 -3.80
CA TYR A 258 19.93 -11.91 -2.64
C TYR A 258 21.14 -12.16 -1.73
N GLN A 259 22.06 -13.05 -2.13
CA GLN A 259 23.29 -13.40 -1.39
C GLN A 259 23.01 -13.89 0.03
N ILE A 260 22.00 -14.76 0.17
CA ILE A 260 21.56 -15.33 1.44
C ILE A 260 21.95 -16.79 1.50
N ASP A 261 22.77 -17.14 2.50
CA ASP A 261 22.99 -18.50 2.95
C ASP A 261 22.84 -18.58 4.48
N ARG A 262 22.85 -19.79 5.04
CA ARG A 262 22.69 -19.99 6.49
C ARG A 262 23.80 -19.35 7.34
N SER A 263 24.95 -19.03 6.74
CA SER A 263 26.10 -18.43 7.41
C SER A 263 26.18 -16.91 7.27
N THR A 264 25.28 -16.32 6.49
CA THR A 264 25.19 -14.87 6.28
C THR A 264 24.96 -14.17 7.62
N SER A 265 25.62 -13.03 7.84
CA SER A 265 25.47 -12.29 9.09
C SER A 265 24.04 -11.75 9.22
N ASP A 266 23.52 -11.61 10.45
CA ASP A 266 22.15 -11.08 10.66
C ASP A 266 21.98 -9.67 10.08
N GLY A 267 23.05 -8.86 10.08
CA GLY A 267 23.06 -7.54 9.46
C GLY A 267 22.91 -7.59 7.94
N ASP A 268 23.70 -8.43 7.27
CA ASP A 268 23.63 -8.59 5.82
C ASP A 268 22.31 -9.26 5.41
N ALA A 269 21.84 -10.24 6.18
CA ALA A 269 20.56 -10.88 5.97
C ALA A 269 19.39 -9.90 6.15
N MET A 270 19.50 -8.93 7.07
CA MET A 270 18.48 -7.89 7.24
C MET A 270 18.41 -6.97 6.03
N GLU A 271 19.56 -6.54 5.51
CA GLU A 271 19.61 -5.76 4.27
C GLU A 271 19.06 -6.55 3.08
N ALA A 272 19.41 -7.83 2.97
CA ALA A 272 18.92 -8.72 1.92
C ALA A 272 17.39 -8.94 2.02
N ALA A 273 16.86 -9.18 3.22
CA ALA A 273 15.43 -9.31 3.47
C ALA A 273 14.66 -8.02 3.14
N ILE A 274 15.21 -6.84 3.47
CA ILE A 274 14.60 -5.55 3.10
C ILE A 274 14.60 -5.36 1.57
N ASN A 275 15.67 -5.75 0.88
CA ASN A 275 15.72 -5.70 -0.59
C ASN A 275 14.69 -6.65 -1.21
N LEU A 276 14.62 -7.89 -0.73
CA LEU A 276 13.63 -8.87 -1.18
C LEU A 276 12.21 -8.36 -0.98
N ALA A 277 11.89 -7.85 0.22
CA ALA A 277 10.60 -7.24 0.52
C ALA A 277 10.28 -6.05 -0.37
N THR A 278 11.25 -5.18 -0.64
CA THR A 278 11.08 -4.05 -1.57
C THR A 278 10.70 -4.55 -2.96
N ASP A 279 11.39 -5.59 -3.44
CA ASP A 279 11.25 -6.05 -4.80
C ASP A 279 9.97 -6.88 -5.00
N ILE A 280 9.63 -7.83 -4.09
CA ILE A 280 8.42 -8.66 -4.21
C ILE A 280 7.13 -7.97 -3.75
N ALA A 281 7.20 -7.12 -2.71
CA ALA A 281 6.01 -6.53 -2.10
C ALA A 281 5.70 -5.11 -2.58
N TYR A 282 6.62 -4.42 -3.28
CA TYR A 282 6.38 -3.05 -3.77
C TYR A 282 6.64 -2.93 -5.27
N PHE A 283 7.86 -3.19 -5.70
CA PHE A 283 8.24 -3.01 -7.10
C PHE A 283 7.49 -3.96 -8.05
N ALA A 284 7.47 -5.27 -7.77
CA ALA A 284 6.77 -6.23 -8.62
C ALA A 284 5.25 -5.93 -8.73
N PRO A 285 4.53 -5.60 -7.64
CA PRO A 285 3.13 -5.17 -7.73
C PRO A 285 2.91 -3.91 -8.57
N VAL A 286 3.79 -2.90 -8.48
CA VAL A 286 3.70 -1.69 -9.31
C VAL A 286 3.71 -2.07 -10.80
N ILE A 287 4.63 -2.95 -11.17
CA ILE A 287 4.76 -3.44 -12.56
C ILE A 287 3.57 -4.29 -12.97
N ALA A 288 3.10 -5.20 -12.11
CA ALA A 288 1.95 -6.07 -12.39
C ALA A 288 0.67 -5.25 -12.64
N PHE A 289 0.36 -4.29 -11.77
CA PHE A 289 -0.78 -3.39 -11.97
C PHE A 289 -0.62 -2.56 -13.26
N ALA A 290 0.55 -2.00 -13.52
CA ALA A 290 0.77 -1.20 -14.73
C ALA A 290 0.57 -2.01 -16.02
N ARG A 291 1.02 -3.27 -16.05
CA ARG A 291 0.83 -4.19 -17.19
C ARG A 291 -0.61 -4.67 -17.36
N SER A 292 -1.37 -4.78 -16.28
CA SER A 292 -2.77 -5.23 -16.32
C SER A 292 -3.73 -4.24 -17.01
N LEU A 293 -3.33 -2.96 -17.14
CA LEU A 293 -4.19 -1.91 -17.71
C LEU A 293 -4.07 -1.83 -19.24
N ARG A 294 -5.03 -2.41 -19.95
CA ARG A 294 -5.10 -2.47 -21.42
C ARG A 294 -6.13 -1.48 -21.98
N PHE A 295 -7.17 -1.17 -21.21
CA PHE A 295 -8.22 -0.21 -21.60
C PHE A 295 -7.97 1.22 -21.10
N SER A 296 -6.85 1.49 -20.45
CA SER A 296 -6.47 2.81 -19.95
C SER A 296 -4.95 2.99 -19.93
N ARG A 297 -4.49 4.14 -19.45
CA ARG A 297 -3.05 4.43 -19.30
C ARG A 297 -2.60 4.20 -17.87
N ALA A 298 -1.43 3.58 -17.73
CA ALA A 298 -0.64 3.54 -16.50
C ALA A 298 0.56 4.50 -16.63
N TYR A 299 0.92 5.18 -15.54
CA TYR A 299 2.10 6.03 -15.43
C TYR A 299 2.92 5.58 -14.23
N VAL A 300 4.04 4.90 -14.50
CA VAL A 300 4.88 4.34 -13.44
C VAL A 300 5.95 5.33 -13.02
N TYR A 301 6.18 5.46 -11.71
CA TYR A 301 7.34 6.17 -11.18
C TYR A 301 8.11 5.35 -10.12
N HIS A 302 9.41 5.62 -10.00
CA HIS A 302 10.26 5.15 -8.90
C HIS A 302 10.85 6.35 -8.17
N PHE A 303 10.62 6.44 -6.87
CA PHE A 303 11.10 7.50 -6.02
C PHE A 303 12.42 7.10 -5.33
N ASN A 304 13.53 7.58 -5.87
CA ASN A 304 14.88 7.29 -5.43
C ASN A 304 15.60 8.52 -4.84
N GLU A 305 14.93 9.67 -4.75
CA GLU A 305 15.49 10.83 -4.09
C GLU A 305 15.58 10.52 -2.59
N THR A 306 16.76 10.73 -2.02
CA THR A 306 17.06 10.24 -0.69
C THR A 306 16.64 11.22 0.39
N ASN A 307 16.36 10.69 1.58
CA ASN A 307 16.02 11.50 2.74
C ASN A 307 17.17 12.48 3.06
N PRO A 308 16.93 13.81 2.99
CA PRO A 308 17.97 14.81 3.19
C PRO A 308 18.18 15.15 4.67
N TRP A 309 17.28 14.73 5.57
CA TRP A 309 17.30 15.07 6.98
C TRP A 309 18.24 14.17 7.77
N ASP A 310 18.84 14.73 8.83
CA ASP A 310 19.65 13.96 9.77
C ASP A 310 18.80 12.94 10.53
N GLY A 311 19.28 11.70 10.64
CA GLY A 311 18.58 10.59 11.30
C GLY A 311 19.00 9.22 10.76
N GLN A 312 18.42 8.16 11.31
CA GLN A 312 18.72 6.77 10.95
C GLN A 312 18.54 6.48 9.45
N PHE A 313 17.57 7.13 8.80
CA PHE A 313 17.27 6.93 7.39
C PHE A 313 17.84 8.01 6.47
N LYS A 314 18.79 8.84 6.94
CA LYS A 314 19.45 9.84 6.08
C LYS A 314 20.10 9.14 4.89
N GLY A 315 19.92 9.69 3.69
CA GLY A 315 20.49 9.12 2.47
C GLY A 315 19.77 7.87 1.97
N ILE A 316 18.65 7.49 2.57
CA ILE A 316 17.82 6.36 2.14
C ILE A 316 16.48 6.89 1.60
N SER A 317 16.03 6.36 0.47
CA SER A 317 14.65 6.57 0.01
C SER A 317 13.72 5.51 0.61
N SER A 318 13.30 5.77 1.85
CA SER A 318 12.47 4.87 2.65
C SER A 318 11.00 4.90 2.25
N HIS A 319 10.23 3.92 2.73
CA HIS A 319 8.77 3.98 2.71
C HIS A 319 8.25 5.34 3.19
N TYR A 320 7.17 5.84 2.56
CA TYR A 320 6.55 7.15 2.75
C TYR A 320 7.29 8.39 2.23
N LEU A 321 8.55 8.27 1.79
CA LEU A 321 9.33 9.47 1.50
C LEU A 321 8.76 10.28 0.33
N ASP A 322 8.22 9.61 -0.67
CA ASP A 322 7.53 10.22 -1.80
C ASP A 322 6.31 11.08 -1.35
N ALA A 323 5.47 10.57 -0.46
CA ALA A 323 4.34 11.29 0.11
C ALA A 323 4.77 12.47 0.99
N ALA A 324 5.87 12.32 1.74
CA ALA A 324 6.46 13.41 2.53
C ALA A 324 6.95 14.57 1.62
N PHE A 325 7.43 14.26 0.42
CA PHE A 325 7.85 15.23 -0.58
C PHE A 325 6.66 15.87 -1.29
N LEU A 326 5.64 15.08 -1.65
CA LEU A 326 4.49 15.50 -2.46
C LEU A 326 3.82 16.79 -1.96
N PHE A 327 3.43 16.83 -0.68
CA PHE A 327 2.66 17.96 -0.13
C PHE A 327 3.48 19.24 0.07
N GLN A 328 4.79 19.22 -0.19
CA GLN A 328 5.71 20.35 -0.03
C GLN A 328 5.82 20.88 1.42
N ASN A 329 5.29 20.15 2.42
CA ASN A 329 5.23 20.60 3.81
C ASN A 329 6.62 20.89 4.38
N PHE A 330 7.61 20.11 3.98
CA PHE A 330 8.99 20.28 4.40
C PHE A 330 9.85 21.09 3.45
N LYS A 331 9.29 21.72 2.40
CA LYS A 331 10.03 22.46 1.36
C LYS A 331 11.18 23.30 1.93
N GLY A 332 10.93 24.18 2.90
CA GLY A 332 11.97 25.03 3.50
C GLY A 332 13.07 24.25 4.24
N GLN A 333 12.71 23.17 4.92
CA GLN A 333 13.70 22.29 5.54
C GLN A 333 14.50 21.53 4.48
N ILE A 334 13.84 20.94 3.48
CA ILE A 334 14.52 20.27 2.36
C ILE A 334 15.50 21.23 1.69
N TRP A 335 15.12 22.47 1.37
CA TRP A 335 16.02 23.48 0.79
C TRP A 335 17.27 23.75 1.62
N LYS A 336 17.15 23.71 2.96
CA LYS A 336 18.28 23.89 3.88
C LYS A 336 19.29 22.73 3.77
N TYR A 337 18.83 21.50 3.55
CA TYR A 337 19.67 20.30 3.51
C TYR A 337 20.11 19.91 2.10
N SER A 338 19.25 20.07 1.09
CA SER A 338 19.50 19.69 -0.30
C SER A 338 18.60 20.46 -1.27
N GLN A 339 19.20 21.35 -2.07
CA GLN A 339 18.49 22.04 -3.16
C GLN A 339 17.98 21.07 -4.23
N LYS A 340 18.74 20.00 -4.50
CA LYS A 340 18.36 18.94 -5.45
C LYS A 340 17.08 18.25 -5.02
N ALA A 341 17.01 17.81 -3.76
CA ALA A 341 15.83 17.15 -3.20
C ALA A 341 14.61 18.08 -3.24
N ALA A 342 14.80 19.37 -2.98
CA ALA A 342 13.70 20.33 -3.01
C ALA A 342 13.18 20.58 -4.43
N MET A 343 14.05 20.58 -5.44
CA MET A 343 13.63 20.61 -6.84
C MET A 343 12.84 19.36 -7.23
N ARG A 344 13.28 18.18 -6.77
CA ARG A 344 12.56 16.90 -7.02
C ARG A 344 11.20 16.86 -6.34
N ALA A 345 11.08 17.35 -5.11
CA ALA A 345 9.80 17.52 -4.45
C ALA A 345 8.85 18.38 -5.29
N LYS A 346 9.32 19.52 -5.81
CA LYS A 346 8.52 20.41 -6.64
C LYS A 346 8.11 19.76 -7.96
N GLU A 347 9.04 19.08 -8.63
CA GLU A 347 8.79 18.35 -9.88
C GLU A 347 7.70 17.29 -9.70
N MET A 348 7.84 16.43 -8.69
CA MET A 348 6.85 15.40 -8.38
C MET A 348 5.45 16.01 -8.15
N ALA A 349 5.35 17.06 -7.35
CA ALA A 349 4.07 17.73 -7.14
C ALA A 349 3.49 18.33 -8.43
N CYS A 350 4.33 18.89 -9.31
CA CYS A 350 3.90 19.41 -10.61
C CYS A 350 3.33 18.31 -11.52
N ASP A 351 3.94 17.14 -11.50
CA ASP A 351 3.51 15.99 -12.32
C ASP A 351 2.19 15.43 -11.79
N PHE A 352 2.03 15.32 -10.47
CA PHE A 352 0.78 14.88 -9.82
C PHE A 352 -0.37 15.85 -10.09
N ILE A 353 -0.12 17.17 -10.05
CA ILE A 353 -1.09 18.20 -10.44
C ILE A 353 -1.48 18.05 -11.92
N SER A 354 -0.50 17.78 -12.78
CA SER A 354 -0.73 17.64 -14.22
C SER A 354 -1.62 16.42 -14.52
N PHE A 355 -1.32 15.29 -13.88
CA PHE A 355 -2.13 14.07 -13.96
C PHE A 355 -3.56 14.28 -13.43
N ALA A 356 -3.73 14.98 -12.30
CA ALA A 356 -5.05 15.30 -11.77
C ALA A 356 -5.90 16.18 -12.70
N HIS A 357 -5.27 16.92 -13.62
CA HIS A 357 -5.94 17.68 -14.68
C HIS A 357 -6.17 16.88 -15.96
N GLY A 358 -5.93 15.56 -15.95
CA GLY A 358 -6.04 14.70 -17.14
C GLY A 358 -4.96 14.97 -18.19
N ARG A 359 -3.86 15.62 -17.82
CA ARG A 359 -2.69 15.76 -18.68
C ARG A 359 -1.73 14.61 -18.44
N GLN A 360 -1.08 14.15 -19.50
CA GLN A 360 -0.06 13.13 -19.40
C GLN A 360 1.17 13.71 -18.70
N PRO A 361 1.60 13.18 -17.54
CA PRO A 361 2.75 13.71 -16.81
C PRO A 361 4.09 13.27 -17.45
N TRP A 362 4.12 12.11 -18.09
CA TRP A 362 5.19 11.57 -18.94
C TRP A 362 4.57 10.53 -19.90
N ALA A 363 5.39 9.79 -20.64
CA ALA A 363 4.90 8.72 -21.50
C ALA A 363 4.19 7.63 -20.66
N ALA A 364 3.08 7.10 -21.16
CA ALA A 364 2.41 5.98 -20.50
C ALA A 364 3.31 4.73 -20.50
N TYR A 365 3.21 3.92 -19.46
CA TYR A 365 3.96 2.68 -19.34
C TYR A 365 3.59 1.73 -20.49
N ASP A 366 4.60 1.09 -21.09
CA ASP A 366 4.45 0.09 -22.13
C ASP A 366 5.18 -1.22 -21.77
N GLU A 367 4.90 -2.28 -22.53
CA GLU A 367 5.48 -3.62 -22.29
C GLU A 367 7.00 -3.67 -22.43
N THR A 368 7.63 -2.64 -23.03
CA THR A 368 9.09 -2.57 -23.15
C THR A 368 9.76 -2.16 -21.84
N GLY A 369 8.99 -1.68 -20.84
CA GLY A 369 9.46 -1.42 -19.48
C GLY A 369 10.36 -0.18 -19.32
N HIS A 370 10.63 0.58 -20.40
CA HIS A 370 11.54 1.73 -20.38
C HIS A 370 10.86 3.07 -20.07
N LEU A 371 9.54 3.09 -19.84
CA LEU A 371 8.75 4.33 -19.73
C LEU A 371 8.35 4.66 -18.27
N CYS A 372 9.30 4.52 -17.34
CA CYS A 372 9.11 4.91 -15.93
C CYS A 372 9.74 6.29 -15.64
N LYS A 373 9.09 7.08 -14.79
CA LYS A 373 9.65 8.32 -14.25
C LYS A 373 10.50 8.01 -13.02
N VAL A 374 11.77 8.39 -13.02
CA VAL A 374 12.62 8.27 -11.82
C VAL A 374 12.81 9.65 -11.18
N TYR A 375 12.42 9.78 -9.92
CA TYR A 375 12.77 10.95 -9.11
C TYR A 375 14.00 10.60 -8.29
N GLY A 376 15.17 11.11 -8.65
CA GLY A 376 16.43 10.80 -7.97
C GLY A 376 17.45 10.19 -8.91
N VAL A 377 18.29 9.30 -8.39
CA VAL A 377 19.29 8.55 -9.19
C VAL A 377 18.81 7.12 -9.32
N ASP A 378 18.95 6.52 -10.50
CA ASP A 378 18.67 5.10 -10.65
C ASP A 378 19.56 4.27 -9.74
N PRO A 379 19.02 3.22 -9.08
CA PRO A 379 19.85 2.34 -8.29
C PRO A 379 20.85 1.62 -9.19
N LEU A 380 21.95 1.16 -8.59
CA LEU A 380 22.80 0.18 -9.25
C LEU A 380 21.96 -1.04 -9.62
N ASN A 381 22.02 -1.45 -10.88
CA ASN A 381 21.41 -2.70 -11.31
C ASN A 381 22.23 -3.86 -10.75
N THR A 382 21.67 -4.58 -9.78
CA THR A 382 22.31 -5.74 -9.16
C THR A 382 21.80 -7.07 -9.74
N GLY A 383 20.93 -7.05 -10.76
CA GLY A 383 20.30 -8.25 -11.34
C GLY A 383 19.17 -8.87 -10.52
N ARG A 384 18.94 -8.41 -9.27
CA ARG A 384 18.01 -9.06 -8.34
C ARG A 384 16.54 -8.94 -8.75
N ARG A 385 16.16 -7.83 -9.41
CA ARG A 385 14.79 -7.59 -9.88
C ARG A 385 14.51 -8.39 -11.14
N GLU A 386 15.52 -8.55 -11.98
CA GLU A 386 15.50 -9.40 -13.16
C GLU A 386 15.26 -10.86 -12.76
N THR A 387 15.92 -11.36 -11.70
CA THR A 387 15.68 -12.71 -11.17
C THR A 387 14.21 -12.96 -10.85
N LEU A 388 13.50 -12.01 -10.22
CA LEU A 388 12.08 -12.19 -9.87
C LEU A 388 11.23 -12.45 -11.12
N PHE A 389 11.44 -11.69 -12.19
CA PHE A 389 10.69 -11.87 -13.44
C PHE A 389 11.21 -13.03 -14.31
N GLU A 390 12.47 -13.44 -14.13
CA GLU A 390 12.97 -14.67 -14.75
C GLU A 390 12.33 -15.92 -14.13
N LEU A 391 12.14 -15.92 -12.81
CA LEU A 391 11.44 -16.99 -12.10
C LEU A 391 9.99 -17.11 -12.55
N ASP A 392 9.30 -15.98 -12.68
CA ASP A 392 7.95 -15.92 -13.22
C ASP A 392 7.86 -16.57 -14.62
N LYS A 393 8.81 -16.24 -15.51
CA LYS A 393 8.92 -16.85 -16.84
C LYS A 393 9.26 -18.34 -16.84
N LYS A 394 9.89 -18.84 -15.77
CA LYS A 394 10.23 -20.25 -15.56
C LYS A 394 9.11 -21.04 -14.88
N GLY A 395 7.95 -20.42 -14.65
CA GLY A 395 6.77 -21.07 -14.07
C GLY A 395 6.68 -20.95 -12.54
N VAL A 396 7.53 -20.14 -11.93
CA VAL A 396 7.50 -19.84 -10.49
C VAL A 396 6.71 -18.56 -10.32
N SER A 397 5.39 -18.69 -10.14
CA SER A 397 4.53 -17.52 -10.00
C SER A 397 5.03 -16.60 -8.89
N LEU A 398 4.99 -15.29 -9.15
CA LEU A 398 5.24 -14.26 -8.14
C LEU A 398 4.34 -14.43 -6.91
N ASP A 399 3.16 -15.06 -7.05
CA ASP A 399 2.31 -15.43 -5.91
C ASP A 399 2.98 -16.44 -4.97
N ASN A 400 3.73 -17.42 -5.51
CA ASN A 400 4.47 -18.39 -4.70
C ASN A 400 5.62 -17.71 -3.94
N LEU A 401 6.32 -16.77 -4.58
CA LEU A 401 7.38 -16.00 -3.94
C LEU A 401 6.84 -15.08 -2.84
N MET A 402 5.71 -14.41 -3.09
CA MET A 402 5.03 -13.62 -2.06
C MET A 402 4.54 -14.52 -0.90
N GLY A 403 4.02 -15.71 -1.21
CA GLY A 403 3.64 -16.70 -0.19
C GLY A 403 4.81 -17.16 0.68
N ALA A 404 5.98 -17.44 0.08
CA ALA A 404 7.18 -17.78 0.84
C ALA A 404 7.66 -16.62 1.74
N TRP A 405 7.53 -15.38 1.27
CA TRP A 405 7.79 -14.20 2.08
C TRP A 405 6.80 -14.06 3.26
N ASP A 406 5.50 -14.27 3.02
CA ASP A 406 4.47 -14.19 4.05
C ASP A 406 4.64 -15.29 5.12
N GLU A 407 4.95 -16.52 4.72
CA GLU A 407 5.26 -17.65 5.62
C GLU A 407 6.49 -17.36 6.49
N PHE A 408 7.54 -16.80 5.90
CA PHE A 408 8.73 -16.36 6.65
C PHE A 408 8.38 -15.29 7.69
N LEU A 409 7.56 -14.29 7.33
CA LEU A 409 7.13 -13.25 8.26
C LEU A 409 6.23 -13.79 9.38
N ALA A 410 5.40 -14.79 9.10
CA ALA A 410 4.62 -15.53 10.09
C ALA A 410 5.50 -16.38 11.02
N GLY A 411 6.67 -16.80 10.55
CA GLY A 411 7.68 -17.54 11.32
C GLY A 411 7.56 -19.03 11.23
N ASN A 412 6.98 -19.50 10.13
CA ASN A 412 6.84 -20.91 9.82
C ASN A 412 8.07 -21.47 9.12
#